data_AF-L7JWH0-F1
#
_entry.id   AF-L7JWH0-F1
#
_cell.length_a   1.000
_cell.length_b   1.000
_cell.length_c   1.000
_cell.angle_alpha   90.00
_cell.angle_beta   90.00
_cell.angle_gamma   90.00
#
_symmetry.space_group_name_H-M   'P 1'
#
loop_
_entity.id
_entity.type
_entity.pdbx_description
1 polymer ?
#
loop_
_entity_poly.entity_id
_entity_poly.type
_entity_poly.pdbx_seq_one_letter_code
_entity_poly.pdbx_strand_id
1 'polypeptide(L)'
;VSSLMCQSKEYPLTKPAGFHWDFLLLGITTGVAGLIGIPPPNGLIPQAPLHTDSLVVYDKYGKKLSVVEQRLTNTLQGAMTFVMMSRPFLVLLGLVPQAVLSGLFFIMAVTGLHGNIVTNRIRYFFLDKEYIETDPACPQVWKDIHALPNKKWFYVYTILEVIGGVGEFVITLTIAAVGFPGVLLFLAFCAKWVWPLFIPREDLDRLDGDVADEFILKNFTVASDEKKRRKRIRMEDEENKYEGETEVGESIMASSSS
;
A
#
# COMPACT_ATOMS: atom_id res chain seq x y z
N VAL A 1 -4.61 -1.09 -0.90
CA VAL A 1 -3.51 -1.66 -1.73
C VAL A 1 -3.05 -0.65 -2.78
N SER A 2 -3.86 -0.29 -3.79
CA SER A 2 -3.47 0.70 -4.81
C SER A 2 -2.94 2.03 -4.24
N SER A 3 -3.62 2.61 -3.24
CA SER A 3 -3.15 3.84 -2.57
C SER A 3 -1.83 3.67 -1.80
N LEU A 4 -1.58 2.49 -1.21
CA LEU A 4 -0.31 2.18 -0.52
C LEU A 4 0.83 2.02 -1.52
N MET A 5 0.57 1.47 -2.71
CA MET A 5 1.59 1.34 -3.76
C MET A 5 2.05 2.70 -4.30
N CYS A 6 1.14 3.66 -4.46
CA CYS A 6 1.48 5.03 -4.84
C CYS A 6 2.20 5.81 -3.74
N GLN A 7 2.02 5.40 -2.49
CA GLN A 7 2.59 6.03 -1.30
C GLN A 7 3.73 5.20 -0.70
N SER A 8 4.35 4.37 -1.54
CA SER A 8 5.47 3.53 -1.11
C SER A 8 6.67 4.39 -0.68
N LYS A 9 7.48 3.87 0.25
CA LYS A 9 8.74 4.50 0.71
C LYS A 9 9.68 4.92 -0.42
N GLU A 10 9.55 4.29 -1.58
CA GLU A 10 10.36 4.60 -2.77
C GLU A 10 10.05 5.97 -3.39
N TYR A 11 8.89 6.55 -3.08
CA TYR A 11 8.46 7.84 -3.61
C TYR A 11 8.61 8.94 -2.56
N PRO A 12 9.48 9.95 -2.79
CA PRO A 12 9.61 11.10 -1.88
C PRO A 12 8.38 12.01 -2.00
N LEU A 13 7.32 11.66 -1.26
CA LEU A 13 6.07 12.42 -1.18
C LEU A 13 6.16 13.53 -0.13
N THR A 14 5.40 14.60 -0.34
CA THR A 14 5.46 15.79 0.53
C THR A 14 4.16 16.01 1.30
N LYS A 15 3.01 15.58 0.76
CA LYS A 15 1.72 15.74 1.44
C LYS A 15 1.34 14.51 2.27
N PRO A 16 0.61 14.71 3.38
CA PRO A 16 0.11 13.61 4.21
C PRO A 16 -0.95 12.78 3.46
N ALA A 17 -1.04 11.51 3.81
CA ALA A 17 -2.01 10.58 3.22
C ALA A 17 -3.44 10.80 3.74
N GLY A 18 -4.42 10.65 2.85
CA GLY A 18 -5.85 10.89 3.11
C GLY A 18 -6.74 9.65 3.03
N PHE A 19 -6.29 8.47 3.47
CA PHE A 19 -6.99 7.19 3.23
C PHE A 19 -8.47 7.16 3.64
N HIS A 20 -8.83 7.76 4.79
CA HIS A 20 -10.22 7.79 5.25
C HIS A 20 -11.13 8.57 4.31
N TRP A 21 -10.63 9.69 3.77
CA TRP A 21 -11.37 10.51 2.83
C TRP A 21 -11.50 9.80 1.48
N ASP A 22 -10.45 9.11 1.03
CA ASP A 22 -10.47 8.33 -0.20
C ASP A 22 -11.53 7.21 -0.13
N PHE A 23 -11.62 6.49 1.00
CA PHE A 23 -12.65 5.46 1.19
C PHE A 23 -14.07 6.03 1.26
N LEU A 24 -14.26 7.16 1.95
CA LEU A 24 -15.56 7.83 2.01
C LEU A 24 -16.03 8.27 0.62
N LEU A 25 -15.14 8.93 -0.13
CA LEU A 25 -15.44 9.40 -1.48
C LEU A 25 -15.71 8.23 -2.43
N LEU A 26 -14.93 7.15 -2.35
CA LEU A 26 -15.15 5.93 -3.13
C LEU A 26 -16.50 5.28 -2.80
N GLY A 27 -16.88 5.24 -1.53
CA GLY A 27 -18.17 4.73 -1.09
C GLY A 27 -19.35 5.54 -1.63
N ILE A 28 -19.28 6.87 -1.52
CA ILE A 28 -20.32 7.78 -2.05
C ILE A 28 -20.44 7.64 -3.56
N THR A 29 -19.31 7.69 -4.29
CA THR A 29 -19.30 7.58 -5.76
C THR A 29 -19.77 6.20 -6.24
N THR A 30 -19.45 5.13 -5.52
CA THR A 30 -19.97 3.78 -5.78
C THR A 30 -21.48 3.71 -5.56
N GLY A 31 -22.00 4.32 -4.49
CA GLY A 31 -23.44 4.40 -4.24
C GLY A 31 -24.17 5.15 -5.35
N VAL A 32 -23.65 6.30 -5.76
CA VAL A 32 -24.20 7.09 -6.89
C VAL A 32 -24.11 6.31 -8.20
N ALA A 33 -22.99 5.63 -8.47
CA ALA A 33 -22.82 4.78 -9.65
C ALA A 33 -23.87 3.67 -9.70
N GLY A 34 -24.15 3.02 -8.56
CA GLY A 34 -25.19 2.01 -8.43
C GLY A 34 -26.61 2.55 -8.69
N LEU A 35 -26.91 3.78 -8.24
CA LEU A 35 -28.20 4.42 -8.51
C LEU A 35 -28.40 4.78 -10.00
N ILE A 36 -27.33 5.20 -10.67
CA ILE A 36 -27.35 5.57 -12.10
C ILE A 36 -27.26 4.33 -13.01
N GLY A 37 -26.83 3.18 -12.48
CA GLY A 37 -26.66 1.94 -13.23
C GLY A 37 -25.35 1.86 -14.03
N ILE A 38 -24.34 2.64 -13.63
CA ILE A 38 -22.99 2.60 -14.23
C ILE A 38 -22.06 1.73 -13.37
N PRO A 39 -21.03 1.09 -13.97
CA PRO A 39 -20.08 0.29 -13.21
C PRO A 39 -19.36 1.15 -12.14
N PRO A 40 -19.15 0.60 -10.94
CA PRO A 40 -18.52 1.35 -9.86
C PRO A 40 -17.05 1.63 -10.16
N PRO A 41 -16.51 2.80 -9.78
CA PRO A 41 -15.09 3.09 -9.92
C PRO A 41 -14.27 2.23 -8.95
N ASN A 42 -13.04 1.87 -9.35
CA ASN A 42 -12.10 1.12 -8.54
C ASN A 42 -10.69 1.72 -8.60
N GLY A 43 -9.88 1.43 -7.58
CA GLY A 43 -8.47 1.83 -7.55
C GLY A 43 -7.66 1.04 -8.59
N LEU A 44 -7.01 1.75 -9.52
CA LEU A 44 -6.28 1.16 -10.63
C LEU A 44 -4.85 0.79 -10.19
N ILE A 45 -4.58 -0.51 -10.03
CA ILE A 45 -3.32 -1.01 -9.47
C ILE A 45 -2.09 -0.69 -10.33
N PRO A 46 -2.04 -0.96 -11.65
CA PRO A 46 -0.85 -0.63 -12.44
C PRO A 46 -0.80 0.85 -12.85
N GLN A 47 -1.95 1.48 -13.08
CA GLN A 47 -2.01 2.85 -13.59
C GLN A 47 -1.61 3.87 -12.53
N ALA A 48 -1.99 3.66 -11.27
CA ALA A 48 -1.71 4.61 -10.21
C ALA A 48 -0.19 4.78 -9.93
N PRO A 49 0.63 3.72 -9.77
CA PRO A 49 2.08 3.87 -9.62
C PRO A 49 2.75 4.35 -10.91
N LEU A 50 2.28 3.96 -12.10
CA LEU A 50 2.81 4.50 -13.36
C LEU A 50 2.57 6.01 -13.49
N HIS A 51 1.40 6.48 -13.03
CA HIS A 51 1.10 7.89 -12.97
C HIS A 51 2.01 8.61 -11.96
N THR A 52 2.20 8.05 -10.76
CA THR A 52 3.16 8.58 -9.78
C THR A 52 4.57 8.64 -10.34
N ASP A 53 5.04 7.58 -11.01
CA ASP A 53 6.39 7.48 -11.58
C ASP A 53 6.63 8.51 -12.70
N SER A 54 5.60 8.82 -13.50
CA SER A 54 5.66 9.88 -14.52
C SER A 54 5.82 11.29 -13.94
N LEU A 55 5.58 11.46 -12.64
CA LEU A 55 5.65 12.74 -11.92
C LEU A 55 6.87 12.83 -11.01
N VAL A 56 7.72 11.82 -11.02
CA VAL A 56 8.99 11.81 -10.28
C VAL A 56 9.99 12.72 -10.97
N VAL A 57 10.59 13.61 -10.19
CA VAL A 57 11.73 14.42 -10.60
C VAL A 57 13.01 13.68 -10.24
N TYR A 58 13.83 13.40 -11.26
CA TYR A 58 15.10 12.72 -11.12
C TYR A 58 16.27 13.73 -11.11
N ASP A 59 17.30 13.45 -10.30
CA ASP A 59 18.58 14.16 -10.35
C ASP A 59 19.40 13.75 -11.58
N LYS A 60 20.47 14.48 -11.88
CA LYS A 60 21.46 14.17 -12.93
C LYS A 60 22.05 12.77 -12.82
N TYR A 61 22.05 12.19 -11.62
CA TYR A 61 22.54 10.84 -11.33
C TYR A 61 21.43 9.78 -11.27
N GLY A 62 20.19 10.11 -11.66
CA GLY A 62 19.06 9.16 -11.68
C GLY A 62 18.42 8.90 -10.32
N LYS A 63 18.73 9.68 -9.28
CA LYS A 63 18.10 9.57 -7.96
C LYS A 63 16.76 10.31 -7.93
N LYS A 64 15.72 9.69 -7.34
CA LYS A 64 14.40 10.32 -7.13
C LYS A 64 14.53 11.45 -6.09
N LEU A 65 14.18 12.68 -6.46
CA LEU A 65 14.28 13.87 -5.59
C LEU A 65 12.93 14.24 -4.95
N SER A 66 11.88 14.33 -5.76
CA SER A 66 10.54 14.69 -5.31
C SER A 66 9.50 14.21 -6.32
N VAL A 67 8.24 14.12 -5.90
CA VAL A 67 7.11 13.83 -6.78
C VAL A 67 6.23 15.07 -6.92
N VAL A 68 5.90 15.45 -8.15
CA VAL A 68 4.98 16.55 -8.42
C VAL A 68 3.54 16.08 -8.23
N GLU A 69 2.99 16.33 -7.04
CA GLU A 69 1.63 15.92 -6.71
C GLU A 69 0.58 16.89 -7.29
N GLN A 70 -0.08 16.47 -8.39
CA GLN A 70 -1.07 17.28 -9.09
C GLN A 70 -2.46 16.64 -9.15
N ARG A 71 -3.50 17.48 -9.17
CA ARG A 71 -4.90 17.07 -9.36
C ARG A 71 -5.37 17.16 -10.81
N LEU A 72 -4.68 17.97 -11.62
CA LEU A 72 -5.11 18.35 -12.95
C LEU A 72 -5.14 17.15 -13.91
N THR A 73 -4.15 16.26 -13.88
CA THR A 73 -4.09 15.10 -14.79
C THR A 73 -5.28 14.17 -14.64
N ASN A 74 -5.69 13.87 -13.41
CA ASN A 74 -6.81 12.97 -13.15
C ASN A 74 -8.14 13.62 -13.57
N THR A 75 -8.30 14.92 -13.30
CA THR A 75 -9.48 15.68 -13.74
C THR A 75 -9.54 15.79 -15.26
N LEU A 76 -8.42 16.08 -15.93
CA LEU A 76 -8.34 16.13 -17.39
C LEU A 76 -8.58 14.75 -18.00
N GLN A 77 -8.06 13.67 -17.43
CA GLN A 77 -8.33 12.31 -17.88
C GLN A 77 -9.84 11.99 -17.79
N GLY A 78 -10.50 12.37 -16.69
CA GLY A 78 -11.95 12.23 -16.54
C GLY A 78 -12.71 13.03 -17.61
N ALA A 79 -12.34 14.30 -17.80
CA ALA A 79 -12.96 15.16 -18.81
C ALA A 79 -12.74 14.63 -20.24
N MET A 80 -11.53 14.18 -20.57
CA MET A 80 -11.21 13.59 -21.87
C MET A 80 -12.01 12.31 -22.11
N THR A 81 -12.23 11.48 -21.09
CA THR A 81 -13.10 10.29 -21.21
C THR A 81 -14.50 10.68 -21.68
N PHE A 82 -15.11 11.72 -21.08
CA PHE A 82 -16.42 12.22 -21.53
C PHE A 82 -16.39 12.76 -22.96
N VAL A 83 -15.34 13.47 -23.36
CA VAL A 83 -15.18 13.95 -24.74
C VAL A 83 -15.06 12.79 -25.72
N MET A 84 -14.29 11.75 -25.38
CA MET A 84 -14.11 10.55 -26.20
C MET A 84 -15.38 9.73 -26.36
N MET A 85 -16.32 9.82 -25.41
CA MET A 85 -17.65 9.20 -25.53
C MET A 85 -18.56 9.89 -26.56
N SER A 86 -18.20 11.06 -27.09
CA SER A 86 -18.99 11.73 -28.12
C SER A 86 -18.80 11.09 -29.51
N ARG A 87 -19.84 11.18 -30.36
CA ARG A 87 -19.92 10.46 -31.65
C ARG A 87 -18.68 10.57 -32.57
N PRO A 88 -18.10 11.75 -32.84
CA PRO A 88 -16.96 11.83 -33.75
C PRO A 88 -15.70 11.15 -33.20
N PHE A 89 -15.44 11.26 -31.89
CA PHE A 89 -14.28 10.63 -31.27
C PHE A 89 -14.46 9.13 -31.05
N LEU A 90 -15.68 8.67 -30.85
CA LEU A 90 -15.98 7.24 -30.74
C LEU A 90 -15.63 6.49 -32.04
N VAL A 91 -15.88 7.10 -33.21
CA VAL A 91 -15.47 6.53 -34.52
C VAL A 91 -13.96 6.44 -34.61
N LEU A 92 -13.23 7.48 -34.17
CA LEU A 92 -11.77 7.48 -34.14
C LEU A 92 -11.21 6.41 -33.20
N LEU A 93 -11.82 6.25 -32.02
CA LEU A 93 -11.40 5.24 -31.05
C LEU A 93 -11.62 3.81 -31.62
N GLY A 94 -12.66 3.61 -32.42
CA GLY A 94 -12.92 2.36 -33.11
C GLY A 94 -11.89 1.99 -34.19
N LEU A 95 -11.04 2.94 -34.63
CA LEU A 95 -9.95 2.67 -35.57
C LEU A 95 -8.72 2.05 -34.89
N VAL A 96 -8.63 2.12 -33.56
CA VAL A 96 -7.49 1.57 -32.82
C VAL A 96 -7.52 0.03 -32.92
N PRO A 97 -6.50 -0.61 -33.53
CA PRO A 97 -6.51 -2.06 -33.67
C PRO A 97 -6.40 -2.75 -32.31
N GLN A 98 -7.23 -3.77 -32.09
CA GLN A 98 -7.20 -4.56 -30.85
C GLN A 98 -5.80 -5.16 -30.57
N ALA A 99 -5.06 -5.52 -31.62
CA ALA A 99 -3.69 -6.02 -31.52
C ALA A 99 -2.73 -5.03 -30.84
N VAL A 100 -2.92 -3.72 -31.06
CA VAL A 100 -2.09 -2.68 -30.41
C VAL A 100 -2.40 -2.62 -28.91
N LEU A 101 -3.68 -2.73 -28.53
CA LEU A 101 -4.07 -2.77 -27.12
C LEU A 101 -3.54 -4.03 -26.42
N SER A 102 -3.58 -5.18 -27.09
CA SER A 102 -2.98 -6.42 -26.57
C SER A 102 -1.46 -6.27 -26.38
N GLY A 103 -0.77 -5.63 -27.32
CA GLY A 103 0.66 -5.31 -27.19
C GLY A 103 0.96 -4.39 -26.02
N LEU A 104 0.12 -3.37 -25.80
CA LEU A 104 0.22 -2.48 -24.65
C LEU A 104 0.07 -3.24 -23.33
N PHE A 105 -0.95 -4.11 -23.21
CA PHE A 105 -1.14 -4.95 -22.02
C PHE A 105 0.05 -5.89 -21.79
N PHE A 106 0.63 -6.45 -22.86
CA PHE A 106 1.79 -7.32 -22.75
C PHE A 106 3.03 -6.58 -22.20
N ILE A 107 3.33 -5.40 -22.73
CA ILE A 107 4.46 -4.58 -22.23
C ILE A 107 4.22 -4.16 -20.78
N MET A 108 3.01 -3.73 -20.44
CA MET A 108 2.66 -3.38 -19.06
C MET A 108 2.81 -4.56 -18.09
N ALA A 109 2.48 -5.78 -18.53
CA ALA A 109 2.68 -6.98 -17.71
C ALA A 109 4.17 -7.27 -17.49
N VAL A 110 5.00 -7.18 -18.54
CA VAL A 110 6.45 -7.41 -18.44
C VAL A 110 7.13 -6.35 -17.58
N THR A 111 6.78 -5.07 -17.74
CA THR A 111 7.35 -3.99 -16.93
C THR A 111 6.92 -4.10 -15.47
N GLY A 112 5.67 -4.46 -15.20
CA GLY A 112 5.18 -4.73 -13.84
C GLY A 112 5.93 -5.88 -13.15
N LEU A 113 6.40 -6.88 -13.90
CA LEU A 113 7.24 -7.95 -13.36
C LEU A 113 8.70 -7.51 -13.15
N HIS A 114 9.24 -6.64 -14.02
CA HIS A 114 10.66 -6.32 -14.03
C HIS A 114 11.15 -5.53 -12.79
N GLY A 115 10.26 -4.76 -12.15
CA GLY A 115 10.55 -3.98 -10.94
C GLY A 115 10.02 -4.55 -9.62
N ASN A 116 9.37 -5.72 -9.65
CA ASN A 116 8.76 -6.29 -8.45
C ASN A 116 9.82 -6.90 -7.52
N ILE A 117 9.74 -6.59 -6.22
CA ILE A 117 10.62 -7.11 -5.18
C ILE A 117 10.67 -8.65 -5.19
N VAL A 118 9.51 -9.31 -5.30
CA VAL A 118 9.42 -10.78 -5.33
C VAL A 118 10.09 -11.34 -6.58
N THR A 119 9.86 -10.75 -7.76
CA THR A 119 10.55 -11.18 -8.99
C THR A 119 12.07 -11.01 -8.87
N ASN A 120 12.53 -9.92 -8.26
CA ASN A 120 13.96 -9.70 -8.04
C ASN A 120 14.56 -10.70 -7.04
N ARG A 121 13.79 -11.14 -6.04
CA ARG A 121 14.20 -12.24 -5.16
C ARG A 121 14.26 -13.57 -5.88
N ILE A 122 13.30 -13.88 -6.75
CA ILE A 122 13.34 -15.09 -7.59
C ILE A 122 14.55 -15.04 -8.54
N ARG A 123 14.82 -13.90 -9.18
CA ARG A 123 16.01 -13.71 -10.04
C ARG A 123 17.31 -13.94 -9.29
N TYR A 124 17.37 -13.53 -8.03
CA TYR A 124 18.54 -13.73 -7.18
C TYR A 124 18.89 -15.22 -6.99
N PHE A 125 17.93 -16.16 -7.04
CA PHE A 125 18.24 -17.60 -7.00
C PHE A 125 19.08 -18.07 -8.20
N PHE A 126 18.92 -17.42 -9.35
CA PHE A 126 19.60 -17.76 -10.59
C PHE A 126 20.83 -16.87 -10.84
N LEU A 127 21.14 -15.95 -9.93
CA LEU A 127 22.22 -14.99 -10.10
C LEU A 127 23.54 -15.55 -9.55
N ASP A 128 24.61 -15.38 -10.33
CA ASP A 128 25.94 -15.78 -9.89
C ASP A 128 26.51 -14.81 -8.85
N LYS A 129 27.25 -15.35 -7.88
CA LYS A 129 27.89 -14.56 -6.81
C LYS A 129 28.97 -13.65 -7.36
N GLU A 130 29.72 -14.14 -8.35
CA GLU A 130 30.81 -13.38 -8.98
C GLU A 130 30.28 -12.12 -9.68
N TYR A 131 29.09 -12.18 -10.29
CA TYR A 131 28.43 -11.03 -10.90
C TYR A 131 28.08 -9.95 -9.86
N ILE A 132 27.62 -10.36 -8.67
CA ILE A 132 27.19 -9.42 -7.62
C ILE A 132 28.39 -8.70 -7.00
N GLU A 133 29.49 -9.42 -6.79
CA GLU A 133 30.70 -8.90 -6.12
C GLU A 133 31.57 -8.07 -7.07
N THR A 134 31.61 -8.41 -8.36
CA THR A 134 32.58 -7.84 -9.31
C THR A 134 32.00 -6.71 -10.16
N ASP A 135 30.68 -6.70 -10.43
CA ASP A 135 30.07 -5.72 -11.33
C ASP A 135 29.61 -4.44 -10.57
N PRO A 136 30.21 -3.26 -10.85
CA PRO A 136 29.73 -2.01 -10.28
C PRO A 136 28.33 -1.61 -10.78
N ALA A 137 27.88 -2.10 -11.93
CA ALA A 137 26.55 -1.81 -12.49
C ALA A 137 25.42 -2.67 -11.88
N CYS A 138 25.74 -3.64 -11.02
CA CYS A 138 24.76 -4.47 -10.37
C CYS A 138 23.80 -3.63 -9.49
N PRO A 139 22.47 -3.72 -9.70
CA PRO A 139 21.43 -3.08 -8.90
C PRO A 139 21.62 -3.27 -7.39
N GLN A 140 21.43 -2.18 -6.66
CA GLN A 140 21.61 -2.14 -5.21
C GLN A 140 20.74 -3.19 -4.48
N VAL A 141 19.54 -3.46 -4.99
CA VAL A 141 18.62 -4.46 -4.47
C VAL A 141 19.27 -5.85 -4.33
N TRP A 142 20.07 -6.27 -5.30
CA TRP A 142 20.74 -7.58 -5.24
C TRP A 142 21.95 -7.59 -4.29
N LYS A 143 22.63 -6.45 -4.15
CA LYS A 143 23.72 -6.27 -3.17
C LYS A 143 23.19 -6.31 -1.74
N ASP A 144 22.05 -5.64 -1.49
CA ASP A 144 21.39 -5.62 -0.19
C ASP A 144 20.90 -7.02 0.22
N ILE A 145 20.35 -7.79 -0.74
CA ILE A 145 19.98 -9.20 -0.52
C ILE A 145 21.23 -10.06 -0.24
N HIS A 146 22.32 -9.82 -0.95
CA HIS A 146 23.56 -10.60 -0.77
C HIS A 146 24.22 -10.34 0.59
N ALA A 147 24.10 -9.12 1.11
CA ALA A 147 24.64 -8.67 2.40
C ALA A 147 23.88 -9.24 3.61
N LEU A 148 22.79 -9.99 3.41
CA LEU A 148 22.03 -10.59 4.50
C LEU A 148 22.87 -11.62 5.29
N PRO A 149 22.89 -11.54 6.63
CA PRO A 149 23.69 -12.44 7.46
C PRO A 149 23.20 -13.88 7.39
N ASN A 150 21.88 -14.10 7.33
CA ASN A 150 21.25 -15.42 7.34
C ASN A 150 20.50 -15.72 6.04
N LYS A 151 21.22 -16.20 5.01
CA LYS A 151 20.64 -16.54 3.70
C LYS A 151 19.59 -17.68 3.76
N LYS A 152 19.61 -18.51 4.80
CA LYS A 152 18.64 -19.61 4.99
C LYS A 152 17.20 -19.09 5.10
N TRP A 153 16.98 -18.05 5.92
CA TRP A 153 15.64 -17.49 6.14
C TRP A 153 15.13 -16.72 4.93
N PHE A 154 16.03 -16.07 4.19
CA PHE A 154 15.70 -15.48 2.89
C PHE A 154 15.10 -16.52 1.93
N TYR A 155 15.76 -17.68 1.76
CA TYR A 155 15.25 -18.71 0.85
C TYR A 155 13.91 -19.30 1.29
N VAL A 156 13.74 -19.56 2.60
CA VAL A 156 12.47 -20.06 3.15
C VAL A 156 11.34 -19.04 2.93
N TYR A 157 11.62 -17.76 3.17
CA TYR A 157 10.65 -16.68 2.99
C TYR A 157 10.25 -16.53 1.52
N THR A 158 11.20 -16.46 0.59
CA THR A 158 10.88 -16.34 -0.85
C THR A 158 10.12 -17.55 -1.38
N ILE A 159 10.42 -18.77 -0.92
CA ILE A 159 9.63 -19.96 -1.28
C ILE A 159 8.19 -19.81 -0.81
N LEU A 160 7.98 -19.31 0.41
CA LEU A 160 6.66 -19.10 0.97
C LEU A 160 5.89 -18.01 0.20
N GLU A 161 6.54 -16.92 -0.19
CA GLU A 161 5.95 -15.88 -1.06
C GLU A 161 5.51 -16.45 -2.41
N VAL A 162 6.34 -17.30 -3.04
CA VAL A 162 6.01 -17.94 -4.32
C VAL A 162 4.85 -18.91 -4.15
N ILE A 163 4.80 -19.71 -3.08
CA ILE A 163 3.68 -20.61 -2.79
C ILE A 163 2.39 -19.80 -2.59
N GLY A 164 2.45 -18.69 -1.85
CA GLY A 164 1.30 -17.80 -1.66
C GLY A 164 0.80 -17.22 -2.99
N GLY A 165 1.69 -16.67 -3.81
CA GLY A 165 1.35 -16.09 -5.12
C GLY A 165 0.82 -17.13 -6.11
N VAL A 166 1.40 -18.32 -6.16
CA VAL A 166 0.89 -19.43 -7.00
C VAL A 166 -0.46 -19.90 -6.49
N GLY A 167 -0.64 -20.01 -5.17
CA GLY A 167 -1.93 -20.35 -4.56
C GLY A 167 -3.02 -19.36 -4.93
N GLU A 168 -2.73 -18.06 -4.86
CA GLU A 168 -3.65 -17.00 -5.32
C GLU A 168 -3.95 -17.10 -6.81
N PHE A 169 -2.93 -17.30 -7.65
CA PHE A 169 -3.12 -17.49 -9.08
C PHE A 169 -4.05 -18.67 -9.38
N VAL A 170 -3.83 -19.82 -8.73
CA VAL A 170 -4.70 -21.01 -8.89
C VAL A 170 -6.13 -20.71 -8.48
N ILE A 171 -6.35 -19.99 -7.38
CA ILE A 171 -7.70 -19.61 -6.95
C ILE A 171 -8.38 -18.70 -7.98
N THR A 172 -7.63 -17.78 -8.61
CA THR A 172 -8.20 -16.89 -9.64
C THR A 172 -8.62 -17.61 -10.92
N LEU A 173 -8.14 -18.83 -11.16
CA LEU A 173 -8.60 -19.68 -12.27
C LEU A 173 -9.96 -20.35 -11.96
N THR A 174 -10.46 -20.24 -10.73
CA THR A 174 -11.71 -20.86 -10.29
C THR A 174 -12.81 -19.83 -10.07
N ILE A 175 -14.06 -20.29 -9.88
CA ILE A 175 -15.21 -19.43 -9.52
C ILE A 175 -14.96 -18.70 -8.18
N ALA A 176 -14.07 -19.22 -7.34
CA ALA A 176 -13.68 -18.58 -6.08
C ALA A 176 -12.80 -17.33 -6.26
N ALA A 177 -12.51 -16.90 -7.50
CA ALA A 177 -11.72 -15.71 -7.81
C ALA A 177 -12.22 -14.43 -7.09
N VAL A 178 -13.52 -14.30 -6.85
CA VAL A 178 -14.10 -13.15 -6.10
C VAL A 178 -13.50 -13.04 -4.68
N GLY A 179 -13.09 -14.17 -4.09
CA GLY A 179 -12.50 -14.25 -2.76
C GLY A 179 -11.00 -13.93 -2.69
N PHE A 180 -10.34 -13.59 -3.81
CA PHE A 180 -8.89 -13.33 -3.82
C PHE A 180 -8.43 -12.30 -2.75
N PRO A 181 -9.16 -11.21 -2.43
CA PRO A 181 -8.71 -10.27 -1.40
C PRO A 181 -8.71 -10.89 0.00
N GLY A 182 -9.55 -11.89 0.24
CA GLY A 182 -9.57 -12.65 1.50
C GLY A 182 -8.30 -13.49 1.68
N VAL A 183 -7.77 -14.05 0.58
CA VAL A 183 -6.49 -14.79 0.60
C VAL A 183 -5.33 -13.86 0.91
N LEU A 184 -5.29 -12.69 0.29
CA LEU A 184 -4.30 -11.64 0.60
C LEU A 184 -4.35 -11.22 2.07
N LEU A 185 -5.55 -11.04 2.64
CA LEU A 185 -5.73 -10.72 4.04
C LEU A 185 -5.27 -11.86 4.96
N PHE A 186 -5.52 -13.11 4.57
CA PHE A 186 -5.04 -14.29 5.28
C PHE A 186 -3.51 -14.38 5.25
N LEU A 187 -2.87 -14.16 4.10
CA LEU A 187 -1.42 -14.12 3.99
C LEU A 187 -0.82 -12.97 4.82
N ALA A 188 -1.44 -11.79 4.81
CA ALA A 188 -1.03 -10.68 5.67
C ALA A 188 -1.19 -10.99 7.16
N PHE A 189 -2.21 -11.76 7.53
CA PHE A 189 -2.37 -12.27 8.91
C PHE A 189 -1.25 -13.27 9.27
N CYS A 190 -0.98 -14.23 8.38
CA CYS A 190 0.14 -15.16 8.54
C CYS A 190 1.47 -14.40 8.67
N ALA A 191 1.65 -13.32 7.90
CA ALA A 191 2.85 -12.51 7.96
C ALA A 191 3.12 -11.93 9.33
N LYS A 192 2.09 -11.36 9.94
CA LYS A 192 2.23 -10.67 11.21
C LYS A 192 2.26 -11.61 12.43
N TRP A 193 1.63 -12.78 12.36
CA TRP A 193 1.43 -13.64 13.53
C TRP A 193 2.09 -15.01 13.43
N VAL A 194 2.16 -15.59 12.22
CA VAL A 194 2.65 -16.96 12.02
C VAL A 194 4.13 -16.96 11.63
N TRP A 195 4.57 -16.12 10.70
CA TRP A 195 6.00 -16.04 10.32
C TRP A 195 6.96 -15.67 11.46
N PRO A 196 6.65 -14.73 12.38
CA PRO A 196 7.55 -14.43 13.50
C PRO A 196 7.64 -15.55 14.55
N LEU A 197 6.84 -16.61 14.44
CA LEU A 197 6.95 -17.79 15.29
C LEU A 197 8.13 -18.68 14.86
N PHE A 198 8.44 -18.70 13.55
CA PHE A 198 9.46 -19.58 12.98
C PHE A 198 10.69 -18.80 12.50
N ILE A 199 10.53 -17.56 12.06
CA ILE A 199 11.60 -16.70 11.53
C ILE A 199 12.00 -15.67 12.60
N PRO A 200 13.30 -15.48 12.89
CA PRO A 200 13.77 -14.43 13.78
C PRO A 200 13.27 -13.05 13.34
N ARG A 201 12.78 -12.24 14.29
CA ARG A 201 12.17 -10.92 14.00
C ARG A 201 13.11 -9.97 13.26
N GLU A 202 14.39 -9.97 13.61
CA GLU A 202 15.40 -9.13 12.97
C GLU A 202 15.63 -9.47 11.49
N ASP A 203 15.49 -10.73 11.12
CA ASP A 203 15.60 -11.18 9.73
C ASP A 203 14.28 -10.93 8.99
N LEU A 204 13.14 -11.11 9.66
CA LEU A 204 11.82 -10.84 9.09
C LEU A 204 11.60 -9.35 8.80
N ASP A 205 12.00 -8.44 9.69
CA ASP A 205 11.88 -7.00 9.48
C ASP A 205 12.75 -6.48 8.31
N ARG A 206 13.85 -7.18 8.00
CA ARG A 206 14.69 -6.90 6.82
C ARG A 206 14.09 -7.47 5.53
N LEU A 207 13.35 -8.57 5.61
CA LEU A 207 12.72 -9.25 4.48
C LEU A 207 11.32 -8.67 4.17
N ASP A 208 10.62 -8.13 5.15
CA ASP A 208 9.26 -7.58 5.05
C ASP A 208 9.21 -6.16 5.66
N GLY A 209 10.15 -5.31 5.23
CA GLY A 209 10.23 -3.93 5.70
C GLY A 209 8.98 -3.12 5.33
N ASP A 210 8.65 -2.05 6.08
CA ASP A 210 7.34 -1.41 5.86
C ASP A 210 7.19 -0.85 4.45
N VAL A 211 6.01 -1.08 3.89
CA VAL A 211 5.63 -0.65 2.54
C VAL A 211 5.44 0.86 2.43
N ALA A 212 5.05 1.54 3.52
CA ALA A 212 4.70 2.97 3.55
C ALA A 212 5.74 3.81 4.30
N ASP A 213 5.98 5.04 3.84
CA ASP A 213 6.96 5.97 4.44
C ASP A 213 6.68 6.24 5.92
N GLU A 214 7.75 6.40 6.71
CA GLU A 214 7.71 6.63 8.15
C GLU A 214 6.93 7.92 8.45
N PHE A 215 7.01 8.91 7.56
CA PHE A 215 6.20 10.14 7.60
C PHE A 215 4.68 9.88 7.44
N ILE A 216 4.29 8.91 6.62
CA ILE A 216 2.89 8.53 6.40
C ILE A 216 2.38 7.64 7.54
N LEU A 217 3.20 6.71 8.02
CA LEU A 217 2.94 5.93 9.24
C LEU A 217 2.79 6.85 10.46
N LYS A 218 3.57 7.92 10.54
CA LYS A 218 3.49 8.90 11.63
C LYS A 218 2.14 9.61 11.69
N ASN A 219 1.46 9.82 10.56
CA ASN A 219 0.10 10.37 10.56
C ASN A 219 -0.92 9.39 11.19
N PHE A 220 -0.74 8.08 10.97
CA PHE A 220 -1.55 7.06 11.64
C PHE A 220 -1.23 6.95 13.13
N THR A 221 0.05 7.02 13.51
CA THR A 221 0.46 6.93 14.92
C THR A 221 0.06 8.17 15.70
N VAL A 222 0.23 9.38 15.15
CA VAL A 222 -0.21 10.65 15.78
C VAL A 222 -1.71 10.63 16.04
N ALA A 223 -2.53 10.18 15.10
CA ALA A 223 -3.98 10.04 15.33
C ALA A 223 -4.28 9.00 16.43
N SER A 224 -3.52 7.89 16.47
CA SER A 224 -3.69 6.85 17.50
C SER A 224 -3.21 7.31 18.90
N ASP A 225 -2.14 8.10 18.96
CA ASP A 225 -1.53 8.61 20.17
C ASP A 225 -2.32 9.79 20.72
N GLU A 226 -2.88 10.64 19.86
CA GLU A 226 -3.84 11.66 20.27
C GLU A 226 -5.12 11.02 20.81
N LYS A 227 -5.59 9.92 20.21
CA LYS A 227 -6.73 9.15 20.71
C LYS A 227 -6.43 8.51 22.07
N LYS A 228 -5.24 7.94 22.27
CA LYS A 228 -4.78 7.44 23.59
C LYS A 228 -4.66 8.55 24.62
N ARG A 229 -4.13 9.72 24.22
CA ARG A 229 -3.99 10.90 25.07
C ARG A 229 -5.36 11.43 25.53
N ARG A 230 -6.32 11.58 24.61
CA ARG A 230 -7.70 11.95 24.94
C ARG A 230 -8.37 10.94 25.87
N LYS A 231 -8.10 9.65 25.68
CA LYS A 231 -8.63 8.58 26.55
C LYS A 231 -8.03 8.62 27.95
N ARG A 232 -6.74 8.96 28.08
CA ARG A 232 -6.07 9.19 29.37
C ARG A 232 -6.69 10.39 30.11
N ILE A 233 -6.79 11.54 29.43
CA ILE A 233 -7.38 12.75 30.00
C ILE A 233 -8.81 12.48 30.48
N ARG A 234 -9.61 11.76 29.68
CA ARG A 234 -10.98 11.40 30.07
C ARG A 234 -11.04 10.48 31.30
N MET A 235 -10.11 9.54 31.45
CA MET A 235 -10.04 8.68 32.64
C MET A 235 -9.61 9.50 33.87
N GLU A 236 -8.66 10.41 33.73
CA GLU A 236 -8.24 11.34 34.79
C GLU A 236 -9.38 12.29 35.21
N ASP A 237 -10.18 12.79 34.25
CA ASP A 237 -11.36 13.63 34.53
C ASP A 237 -12.48 12.85 35.23
N GLU A 238 -12.69 11.57 34.87
CA GLU A 238 -13.66 10.70 35.55
C GLU A 238 -13.18 10.38 36.98
N GLU A 239 -11.89 10.06 37.18
CA GLU A 239 -11.30 9.77 38.49
C GLU A 239 -11.36 10.96 39.45
N ASN A 240 -11.00 12.17 38.99
CA ASN A 240 -11.12 13.41 39.77
C ASN A 240 -12.58 13.75 40.15
N LYS A 241 -13.55 13.36 39.31
CA LYS A 241 -14.97 13.56 39.60
C LYS A 241 -15.46 12.62 40.70
N TYR A 242 -14.99 11.37 40.71
CA TYR A 242 -15.30 10.42 41.77
C TYR A 242 -14.65 10.81 43.10
N GLU A 243 -13.40 11.29 43.10
CA GLU A 243 -12.75 11.82 44.31
C GLU A 243 -13.49 13.04 44.86
N GLY A 244 -13.87 14.00 44.00
CA GLY A 244 -14.64 15.17 44.40
C GLY A 244 -16.04 14.85 44.95
N GLU A 245 -16.75 13.87 44.36
CA GLU A 245 -18.05 13.42 44.89
C GLU A 245 -17.90 12.67 46.22
N THR A 246 -16.78 11.99 46.46
CA THR A 246 -16.48 11.28 47.70
C THR A 246 -16.12 12.26 48.83
N GLU A 247 -15.29 13.27 48.57
CA GLU A 247 -14.97 14.33 49.53
C GLU A 247 -16.20 15.18 49.91
N VAL A 248 -17.08 15.48 48.94
CA VAL A 248 -18.34 16.18 49.20
C VAL A 248 -19.30 15.29 50.00
N GLY A 249 -19.35 13.98 49.72
CA GLY A 249 -20.11 13.01 50.50
C GLY A 249 -19.66 12.91 51.96
N GLU A 250 -18.35 12.84 52.20
CA GLU A 250 -17.77 12.77 53.55
C GLU A 250 -17.96 14.07 54.35
N SER A 251 -17.81 15.23 53.71
CA SER A 251 -18.02 16.53 54.37
C SER A 251 -19.49 16.79 54.74
N ILE A 252 -20.45 16.37 53.91
CA ILE A 252 -21.88 16.44 54.23
C ILE A 252 -22.21 15.50 55.40
N MET A 253 -21.67 14.27 55.41
CA MET A 253 -21.89 13.32 56.51
C MET A 253 -21.35 13.86 57.85
N ALA A 254 -20.16 14.44 57.85
CA ALA A 254 -19.55 15.05 59.05
C ALA A 254 -20.36 16.25 59.59
N SER A 255 -21.00 17.03 58.72
CA SER A 255 -21.84 18.17 59.13
C SER A 255 -23.20 17.76 59.71
N SER A 256 -23.70 16.57 59.38
CA SER A 256 -25.00 16.04 59.85
C SER A 256 -24.93 15.30 61.19
N SER A 257 -23.72 15.01 61.68
CA SER A 257 -23.45 14.31 62.94
C SER A 257 -23.03 15.24 64.09
N SER A 258 -23.25 16.56 63.95
CA SER A 258 -22.94 17.60 64.95
C SER A 258 -24.20 18.21 65.56
#